data_AF-A0A369WAX6-F1
#
_entry.id   AF-A0A369WAX6-F1
#
_cell.length_a   1.000
_cell.length_b   1.000
_cell.length_c   1.000
_cell.angle_alpha   90.00
_cell.angle_beta   90.00
_cell.angle_gamma   90.00
#
_symmetry.space_group_name_H-M   'P 1'
#
loop_
_entity.id
_entity.type
_entity.pdbx_description
1 polymer ?
#
loop_
_entity_poly.entity_id
_entity_poly.type
_entity_poly.pdbx_seq_one_letter_code
_entity_poly.pdbx_strand_id
1 'polypeptide(L)'
;MLNFTVTGGEGDRGFEFFQNLKTLLYGLMFPIALTMVSGFWYLFVPADINWQASQLILVLHLLGGVISLLIVIPFFILHQKEKKQRLRWLVTPWKLGKKSDENEHQFIQRQIGYLLLVLLLLTYGSGLMIALPGLLFAFDMVVLWENPTQLLLGAVHRWAGGLMVPVLLFHMLWLLRHKQPASGAVAAEAAK
;
A
#
# COMPACT_ATOMS: atom_id res chain seq x y z
N MET A 1 9.85 -22.93 38.64
CA MET A 1 8.51 -22.75 38.02
C MET A 1 8.47 -21.33 37.50
N LEU A 2 8.40 -21.01 36.21
CA LEU A 2 7.84 -21.69 35.04
C LEU A 2 8.90 -21.74 33.92
N ASN A 3 9.22 -22.95 33.44
CA ASN A 3 9.93 -23.13 32.17
C ASN A 3 8.89 -22.96 31.06
N PHE A 4 8.89 -21.80 30.39
CA PHE A 4 8.22 -21.65 29.11
C PHE A 4 9.13 -22.26 28.04
N THR A 5 9.03 -23.57 27.87
CA THR A 5 9.51 -24.22 26.66
C THR A 5 8.52 -23.88 25.56
N VAL A 6 8.79 -22.80 24.81
CA VAL A 6 8.07 -22.52 23.57
C VAL A 6 8.53 -23.55 22.55
N THR A 7 7.81 -24.67 22.48
CA THR A 7 7.90 -25.64 21.39
C THR A 7 7.20 -25.06 20.17
N GLY A 8 7.71 -23.94 19.65
CA GLY A 8 7.22 -23.34 18.41
C GLY A 8 7.76 -24.13 17.23
N GLY A 9 6.97 -25.09 16.75
CA GLY A 9 7.27 -25.80 15.51
C GLY A 9 7.40 -24.81 14.35
N GLU A 10 8.04 -25.21 13.25
CA GLU A 10 8.08 -24.39 12.02
C GLU A 10 6.66 -23.98 11.55
N GLY A 11 5.62 -24.75 11.92
CA GLY A 11 4.21 -24.41 11.70
C GLY A 11 3.70 -23.21 12.50
N ASP A 12 4.08 -23.05 13.77
CA ASP A 12 3.57 -21.98 14.64
C ASP A 12 4.13 -20.61 14.22
N ARG A 13 5.43 -20.58 13.84
CA ARG A 13 6.09 -19.37 13.32
C ARG A 13 5.48 -18.93 11.99
N GLY A 14 5.06 -19.86 11.14
CA GLY A 14 4.37 -19.56 9.89
C GLY A 14 2.97 -18.98 10.12
N PHE A 15 2.24 -19.50 11.10
CA PHE A 15 0.90 -19.02 11.47
C PHE A 15 0.93 -17.61 12.07
N GLU A 16 1.80 -17.35 13.04
CA GLU A 16 1.98 -16.01 13.63
C GLU A 16 2.39 -14.98 12.58
N PHE A 17 3.32 -15.34 11.70
CA PHE A 17 3.76 -14.49 10.60
C PHE A 17 2.60 -14.08 9.68
N PHE A 18 1.73 -15.02 9.32
CA PHE A 18 0.56 -14.76 8.49
C PHE A 18 -0.49 -13.87 9.18
N GLN A 19 -0.71 -14.07 10.48
CA GLN A 19 -1.59 -13.20 11.27
C GLN A 19 -1.06 -11.78 11.36
N ASN A 20 0.25 -11.61 11.59
CA ASN A 20 0.89 -10.30 11.61
C ASN A 20 0.72 -9.56 10.27
N LEU A 21 0.88 -10.27 9.15
CA LEU A 21 0.71 -9.66 7.83
C LEU A 21 -0.74 -9.22 7.57
N LYS A 22 -1.73 -10.00 8.01
CA LYS A 22 -3.14 -9.62 7.93
C LYS A 22 -3.46 -8.39 8.80
N THR A 23 -2.98 -8.38 10.04
CA THR A 23 -3.17 -7.25 10.95
C THR A 23 -2.57 -5.98 10.37
N LEU A 24 -1.35 -6.06 9.81
CA LEU A 24 -0.73 -4.93 9.14
C LEU A 24 -1.52 -4.49 7.89
N LEU A 25 -2.04 -5.43 7.10
CA LEU A 25 -2.87 -5.09 5.94
C LEU A 25 -4.12 -4.33 6.36
N TYR A 26 -4.87 -4.81 7.35
CA TYR A 26 -6.06 -4.11 7.84
C TYR A 26 -5.72 -2.76 8.47
N GLY A 27 -4.62 -2.71 9.24
CA GLY A 27 -4.10 -1.47 9.80
C GLY A 27 -3.64 -0.47 8.73
N LEU A 28 -3.22 -0.94 7.56
CA LEU A 28 -2.84 -0.12 6.41
C LEU A 28 -4.05 0.41 5.62
N MET A 29 -5.14 -0.37 5.53
CA MET A 29 -6.31 -0.01 4.74
C MET A 29 -6.97 1.28 5.21
N PHE A 30 -7.13 1.46 6.52
CA PHE A 30 -7.77 2.66 7.09
C PHE A 30 -7.01 3.96 6.78
N PRO A 31 -5.71 4.11 7.11
CA PRO A 31 -4.97 5.33 6.83
C PRO A 31 -4.81 5.58 5.31
N ILE A 32 -4.68 4.54 4.47
CA ILE A 32 -4.72 4.71 3.01
C ILE A 32 -6.08 5.28 2.58
N ALA A 33 -7.19 4.71 3.05
CA ALA A 33 -8.53 5.19 2.71
C ALA A 33 -8.73 6.65 3.16
N LEU A 34 -8.32 7.00 4.38
CA LEU A 34 -8.35 8.36 4.90
C LEU A 34 -7.55 9.32 4.00
N THR A 35 -6.33 8.94 3.63
CA THR A 35 -5.45 9.73 2.75
C THR A 35 -6.06 9.92 1.37
N MET A 36 -6.61 8.86 0.78
CA MET A 36 -7.23 8.92 -0.54
C MET A 36 -8.46 9.82 -0.52
N VAL A 37 -9.40 9.61 0.41
CA VAL A 37 -10.63 10.41 0.50
C VAL A 37 -10.31 11.89 0.72
N SER A 38 -9.39 12.20 1.64
CA SER A 38 -8.94 13.58 1.86
C SER A 38 -8.19 14.18 0.66
N GLY A 39 -7.43 13.37 -0.09
CA GLY A 39 -6.78 13.82 -1.32
C GLY A 39 -7.77 14.09 -2.46
N PHE A 40 -8.78 13.24 -2.62
CA PHE A 40 -9.85 13.45 -3.60
C PHE A 40 -10.73 14.64 -3.28
N TRP A 41 -10.93 14.96 -1.99
CA TRP A 41 -11.62 16.18 -1.61
C TRP A 41 -11.03 17.41 -2.29
N TYR A 42 -9.70 17.53 -2.34
CA TYR A 42 -9.00 18.62 -3.02
C TYR A 42 -9.17 18.66 -4.54
N LEU A 43 -9.61 17.56 -5.16
CA LEU A 43 -9.92 17.52 -6.59
C LEU A 43 -11.34 18.00 -6.89
N PHE A 44 -12.26 17.84 -5.94
CA PHE A 44 -13.69 18.09 -6.16
C PHE A 44 -14.21 19.35 -5.45
N VAL A 45 -13.55 19.79 -4.38
CA VAL A 45 -13.99 20.91 -3.57
C VAL A 45 -12.97 22.04 -3.66
N PRO A 46 -13.35 23.16 -4.30
CA PRO A 46 -12.54 24.37 -4.31
C PRO A 46 -12.21 24.86 -2.88
N ALA A 47 -10.94 25.22 -2.65
CA ALA A 47 -10.44 25.58 -1.31
C ALA A 47 -11.02 26.90 -0.77
N ASP A 48 -11.51 27.76 -1.65
CA ASP A 48 -12.16 29.04 -1.35
C ASP A 48 -13.56 28.90 -0.75
N ILE A 49 -14.20 27.73 -0.92
CA ILE A 49 -15.54 27.47 -0.37
C ILE A 49 -15.50 27.30 1.16
N ASN A 50 -14.46 26.65 1.69
CA ASN A 50 -14.32 26.44 3.13
C ASN A 50 -12.86 26.26 3.55
N TRP A 51 -12.20 27.39 3.85
CA TRP A 51 -10.80 27.41 4.26
C TRP A 51 -10.49 26.55 5.48
N GLN A 52 -11.33 26.60 6.52
CA GLN A 52 -11.11 25.84 7.76
C GLN A 52 -11.22 24.32 7.49
N ALA A 53 -12.22 23.90 6.72
CA ALA A 53 -12.34 22.51 6.29
C ALA A 53 -11.16 22.08 5.42
N SER A 54 -10.67 22.94 4.52
CA SER A 54 -9.47 22.67 3.73
C SER A 54 -8.28 22.38 4.63
N GLN A 55 -7.98 23.23 5.63
CA GLN A 55 -6.87 23.01 6.54
C GLN A 55 -6.98 21.68 7.31
N LEU A 56 -8.15 21.36 7.84
CA LEU A 56 -8.38 20.08 8.51
C LEU A 56 -8.17 18.89 7.55
N ILE A 57 -8.70 18.96 6.33
CA ILE A 57 -8.55 17.92 5.32
C ILE A 57 -7.08 17.75 4.92
N LEU A 58 -6.30 18.83 4.83
CA LEU A 58 -4.86 18.74 4.59
C LEU A 58 -4.15 17.99 5.72
N VAL A 59 -4.46 18.33 6.97
CA VAL A 59 -3.88 17.66 8.14
C VAL A 59 -4.25 16.18 8.14
N LEU A 60 -5.51 15.83 7.86
CA LEU A 60 -5.94 14.43 7.75
C LEU A 60 -5.22 13.69 6.62
N HIS A 61 -5.03 14.35 5.46
CA HIS A 61 -4.30 13.79 4.33
C HIS A 61 -2.84 13.50 4.69
N LEU A 62 -2.15 14.46 5.32
CA LEU A 62 -0.76 14.31 5.74
C LEU A 62 -0.61 13.25 6.84
N LEU A 63 -1.45 13.27 7.87
CA LEU A 63 -1.43 12.28 8.95
C LEU A 63 -1.72 10.89 8.44
N GLY A 64 -2.77 10.72 7.61
CA GLY A 64 -3.06 9.45 6.96
C GLY A 64 -1.89 8.96 6.12
N GLY A 65 -1.27 9.86 5.34
CA GLY A 65 -0.12 9.54 4.49
C GLY A 65 1.09 9.08 5.28
N VAL A 66 1.42 9.77 6.38
CA VAL A 66 2.55 9.42 7.26
C VAL A 66 2.29 8.10 7.98
N ILE A 67 1.10 7.91 8.58
CA ILE A 67 0.74 6.67 9.28
C ILE A 67 0.78 5.49 8.32
N SER A 68 0.18 5.64 7.13
CA SER A 68 0.19 4.58 6.11
C SER A 68 1.60 4.28 5.61
N LEU A 69 2.46 5.29 5.43
CA LEU A 69 3.87 5.09 5.09
C LEU A 69 4.63 4.33 6.18
N LEU A 70 4.41 4.63 7.46
CA LEU A 70 5.04 3.91 8.57
C LEU A 70 4.62 2.44 8.63
N ILE A 71 3.38 2.12 8.25
CA ILE A 71 2.86 0.75 8.22
C ILE A 71 3.24 0.00 6.94
N VAL A 72 3.30 0.70 5.79
CA VAL A 72 3.61 0.04 4.50
C VAL A 72 5.03 -0.50 4.48
N ILE A 73 5.98 0.15 5.14
CA ILE A 73 7.39 -0.29 5.20
C ILE A 73 7.51 -1.70 5.83
N PRO A 74 7.08 -1.94 7.08
CA PRO A 74 7.13 -3.28 7.68
C PRO A 74 6.24 -4.27 6.94
N PHE A 75 5.05 -3.86 6.48
CA PHE A 75 4.19 -4.71 5.65
C PHE A 75 4.93 -5.21 4.40
N PHE A 76 5.58 -4.29 3.67
CA PHE A 76 6.31 -4.60 2.45
C PHE A 76 7.48 -5.55 2.73
N ILE A 77 8.27 -5.30 3.79
CA ILE A 77 9.40 -6.15 4.16
C ILE A 77 8.92 -7.58 4.47
N LEU A 78 7.86 -7.74 5.26
CA LEU A 78 7.30 -9.04 5.57
C LEU A 78 6.73 -9.71 4.31
N HIS A 79 5.95 -8.98 3.52
CA HIS A 79 5.37 -9.51 2.28
C HIS A 79 6.43 -9.98 1.28
N GLN A 80 7.53 -9.24 1.12
CA GLN A 80 8.66 -9.63 0.27
C GLN A 80 9.33 -10.92 0.76
N LYS A 81 9.53 -11.06 2.09
CA LYS A 81 10.09 -12.27 2.70
C LYS A 81 9.19 -13.48 2.46
N GLU A 82 7.88 -13.34 2.65
CA GLU A 82 6.90 -14.41 2.42
C GLU A 82 6.90 -14.87 0.97
N LYS A 83 6.84 -13.92 0.03
CA LYS A 83 6.72 -14.21 -1.41
C LYS A 83 8.07 -14.49 -2.08
N LYS A 84 9.17 -14.45 -1.31
CA LYS A 84 10.56 -14.58 -1.79
C LYS A 84 10.82 -13.71 -3.03
N GLN A 85 10.26 -12.50 -3.02
CA GLN A 85 10.36 -11.57 -4.14
C GLN A 85 11.70 -10.82 -4.07
N ARG A 86 12.25 -10.49 -5.25
CA ARG A 86 13.55 -9.80 -5.34
C ARG A 86 13.31 -8.30 -5.44
N LEU A 87 14.03 -7.52 -4.63
CA LEU A 87 13.95 -6.05 -4.64
C LEU A 87 14.15 -5.44 -6.04
N ARG A 88 15.03 -6.04 -6.85
CA ARG A 88 15.30 -5.61 -8.24
C ARG A 88 14.03 -5.53 -9.10
N TRP A 89 12.99 -6.29 -8.77
CA TRP A 89 11.74 -6.24 -9.51
C TRP A 89 11.05 -4.90 -9.40
N LEU A 90 11.26 -4.13 -8.31
CA LEU A 90 10.77 -2.76 -8.13
C LEU A 90 11.26 -1.77 -9.20
N VAL A 91 12.44 -2.03 -9.76
CA VAL A 91 13.07 -1.14 -10.74
C VAL A 91 12.82 -1.63 -12.16
N THR A 92 12.51 -2.92 -12.33
CA THR A 92 12.27 -3.52 -13.65
C THR A 92 10.94 -4.28 -13.71
N PRO A 93 9.78 -3.58 -13.61
CA PRO A 93 8.45 -4.16 -13.75
C PRO A 93 8.32 -5.08 -14.97
N TRP A 94 8.85 -4.61 -16.11
CA TRP A 94 8.73 -5.26 -17.42
C TRP A 94 9.47 -6.59 -17.51
N LYS A 95 10.32 -6.93 -16.53
CA LYS A 95 11.02 -8.23 -16.47
C LYS A 95 10.25 -9.28 -15.63
N LEU A 96 9.07 -8.95 -15.11
CA LEU A 96 8.21 -9.91 -14.40
C LEU A 96 7.53 -10.85 -15.40
N GLY A 97 8.24 -11.90 -15.81
CA GLY A 97 7.66 -13.02 -16.56
C GLY A 97 6.85 -13.97 -15.67
N LYS A 98 5.99 -14.79 -16.28
CA LYS A 98 5.31 -15.90 -15.61
C LYS A 98 6.35 -16.95 -15.20
N LYS A 99 6.28 -17.46 -13.97
CA LYS A 99 7.14 -18.59 -13.56
C LYS A 99 6.57 -19.91 -14.09
N SER A 100 7.42 -20.92 -14.28
CA SER A 100 7.01 -22.22 -14.85
C SER A 100 5.98 -22.96 -13.99
N ASP A 101 6.03 -22.76 -12.67
CA ASP A 101 5.17 -23.37 -11.65
C ASP A 101 3.94 -22.52 -11.29
N GLU A 102 3.81 -21.33 -11.87
CA GLU A 102 2.79 -20.36 -11.50
C GLU A 102 1.56 -20.49 -12.39
N ASN A 103 0.37 -20.57 -11.77
CA ASN A 103 -0.87 -20.53 -12.53
C ASN A 103 -1.20 -19.10 -13.02
N GLU A 104 -2.12 -18.99 -13.98
CA GLU A 104 -2.47 -17.68 -14.56
C GLU A 104 -3.03 -16.70 -13.52
N HIS A 105 -3.84 -17.18 -12.57
CA HIS A 105 -4.41 -16.34 -11.52
C HIS A 105 -3.35 -15.72 -10.61
N GLN A 106 -2.37 -16.52 -10.17
CA GLN A 106 -1.25 -16.08 -9.34
C GLN A 106 -0.38 -15.07 -10.10
N PHE A 107 -0.15 -15.31 -11.39
CA PHE A 107 0.60 -14.39 -12.24
C PHE A 107 -0.09 -13.03 -12.35
N ILE A 108 -1.39 -13.01 -12.67
CA ILE A 108 -2.18 -11.78 -12.76
C ILE A 108 -2.22 -11.06 -11.40
N GLN A 109 -2.44 -11.79 -10.31
CA GLN A 109 -2.45 -11.21 -8.96
C GLN A 109 -1.10 -10.55 -8.62
N ARG A 110 0.02 -11.16 -9.01
CA ARG A 110 1.36 -10.58 -8.84
C ARG A 110 1.53 -9.30 -9.67
N GLN A 111 1.07 -9.28 -10.92
CA GLN A 111 1.17 -8.09 -11.77
C GLN A 111 0.36 -6.92 -11.20
N ILE A 112 -0.87 -7.18 -10.74
CA ILE A 112 -1.73 -6.15 -10.12
C ILE A 112 -1.10 -5.65 -8.82
N GLY A 113 -0.63 -6.55 -7.95
CA GLY A 113 0.03 -6.17 -6.71
C GLY A 113 1.29 -5.33 -6.94
N TYR A 114 2.05 -5.64 -7.98
CA TYR A 114 3.21 -4.87 -8.38
C TYR A 114 2.85 -3.48 -8.92
N LEU A 115 1.83 -3.39 -9.79
CA LEU A 115 1.31 -2.11 -10.28
C LEU A 115 0.85 -1.21 -9.14
N LEU A 116 0.09 -1.76 -8.19
CA LEU A 116 -0.35 -1.06 -6.99
C LEU A 116 0.84 -0.54 -6.17
N LEU A 117 1.87 -1.36 -6.00
CA LEU A 117 3.07 -0.96 -5.28
C LEU A 117 3.80 0.20 -5.98
N VAL A 118 3.94 0.17 -7.30
CA VAL A 118 4.56 1.28 -8.05
C VAL A 118 3.74 2.56 -7.91
N LEU A 119 2.42 2.49 -8.07
CA LEU A 119 1.53 3.64 -7.88
C LEU A 119 1.66 4.20 -6.46
N LEU A 120 1.74 3.33 -5.47
CA LEU A 120 1.90 3.71 -4.07
C LEU A 120 3.26 4.40 -3.83
N LEU A 121 4.36 3.86 -4.36
CA LEU A 121 5.69 4.46 -4.27
C LEU A 121 5.75 5.82 -4.97
N LEU A 122 5.15 5.96 -6.15
CA LEU A 122 5.05 7.23 -6.86
C LEU A 122 4.24 8.25 -6.05
N THR A 123 3.13 7.82 -5.45
CA THR A 123 2.27 8.69 -4.63
C THR A 123 3.00 9.16 -3.37
N TYR A 124 3.61 8.25 -2.61
CA TYR A 124 4.38 8.64 -1.41
C TYR A 124 5.61 9.47 -1.76
N GLY A 125 6.39 9.07 -2.76
CA GLY A 125 7.59 9.78 -3.17
C GLY A 125 7.27 11.21 -3.60
N SER A 126 6.28 11.39 -4.47
CA SER A 126 5.84 12.73 -4.88
C SER A 126 5.21 13.52 -3.74
N GLY A 127 4.41 12.90 -2.87
CA GLY A 127 3.77 13.56 -1.73
C GLY A 127 4.78 14.06 -0.69
N LEU A 128 5.79 13.25 -0.36
CA LEU A 128 6.88 13.64 0.52
C LEU A 128 7.69 14.79 -0.08
N MET A 129 8.00 14.73 -1.37
CA MET A 129 8.72 15.80 -2.05
C MET A 129 7.91 17.10 -2.06
N ILE A 130 6.60 17.05 -2.29
CA ILE A 130 5.71 18.22 -2.20
C ILE A 130 5.70 18.80 -0.78
N ALA A 131 5.66 17.94 0.25
CA ALA A 131 5.63 18.36 1.65
C ALA A 131 6.99 18.84 2.17
N LEU A 132 8.10 18.43 1.54
CA LEU A 132 9.46 18.65 2.03
C LEU A 132 9.79 20.14 2.27
N PRO A 133 9.51 21.09 1.36
CA PRO A 133 9.65 22.52 1.64
C PRO A 133 8.98 22.98 2.93
N GLY A 134 7.73 22.56 3.16
CA GLY A 134 6.97 22.91 4.36
C GLY A 134 7.54 22.28 5.62
N LEU A 135 8.03 21.05 5.54
CA LEU A 135 8.71 20.38 6.65
C LEU A 135 10.02 21.08 7.00
N LEU A 136 10.86 21.39 6.01
CA LEU A 136 12.14 22.08 6.21
C LEU A 136 11.96 23.50 6.74
N PHE A 137 10.91 24.19 6.32
CA PHE A 137 10.57 25.51 6.86
C PHE A 137 10.33 25.49 8.38
N ALA A 138 9.77 24.39 8.92
CA ALA A 138 9.59 24.23 10.36
C ALA A 138 10.93 24.04 11.13
N PHE A 139 12.04 23.82 10.42
CA PHE A 139 13.40 23.74 10.95
C PHE A 139 14.26 24.94 10.52
N ASP A 140 13.65 26.08 10.21
CA ASP A 140 14.30 27.31 9.74
C ASP A 140 15.12 27.16 8.44
N MET A 141 14.82 26.12 7.64
CA MET A 141 15.45 25.89 6.34
C MET A 141 14.51 26.25 5.20
N VAL A 142 14.88 27.23 4.38
CA VAL A 142 14.08 27.64 3.22
C VAL A 142 14.55 26.90 1.97
N VAL A 143 13.77 25.90 1.57
CA VAL A 143 13.94 25.20 0.28
C VAL A 143 12.66 25.38 -0.52
N LEU A 144 12.80 25.79 -1.78
CA LEU A 144 11.68 25.94 -2.71
C LEU A 144 11.95 25.11 -3.95
N TRP A 145 10.93 24.41 -4.43
CA TRP A 145 11.00 23.79 -5.74
C TRP A 145 10.77 24.84 -6.83
N GLU A 146 11.49 24.72 -7.94
CA GLU A 146 11.17 25.46 -9.15
C GLU A 146 9.75 25.10 -9.64
N ASN A 147 9.07 26.06 -10.28
CA ASN A 147 7.69 25.87 -10.75
C ASN A 147 7.50 24.59 -11.61
N PRO A 148 8.37 24.27 -12.59
CA PRO A 148 8.24 23.03 -13.36
C PRO A 148 8.28 21.77 -12.49
N THR A 149 9.13 21.76 -11.46
CA THR A 149 9.24 20.65 -10.51
C THR A 149 7.98 20.50 -9.69
N GLN A 150 7.42 21.59 -9.19
CA GLN A 150 6.16 21.57 -8.44
C GLN A 150 4.98 21.05 -9.30
N LEU A 151 4.90 21.49 -10.55
CA LEU A 151 3.89 21.01 -11.50
C LEU A 151 4.03 19.52 -11.80
N LEU A 152 5.26 19.05 -12.04
CA LEU A 152 5.54 17.64 -12.29
C LEU A 152 5.20 16.79 -11.07
N LEU A 153 5.66 17.16 -9.88
CA LEU A 153 5.35 16.45 -8.64
C LEU A 153 3.85 16.39 -8.40
N GLY A 154 3.15 17.52 -8.55
CA GLY A 154 1.70 17.58 -8.42
C GLY A 154 0.96 16.75 -9.46
N ALA A 155 1.47 16.65 -10.69
CA ALA A 155 0.91 15.78 -11.73
C ALA A 155 1.12 14.30 -11.38
N VAL A 156 2.35 13.90 -11.03
CA VAL A 156 2.68 12.53 -10.63
C VAL A 156 1.84 12.10 -9.44
N HIS A 157 1.75 12.93 -8.41
CA HIS A 157 0.98 12.64 -7.20
C HIS A 157 -0.51 12.41 -7.50
N ARG A 158 -1.12 13.34 -8.25
CA ARG A 158 -2.54 13.26 -8.62
C ARG A 158 -2.85 12.07 -9.52
N TRP A 159 -2.03 11.83 -10.55
CA TRP A 159 -2.28 10.73 -11.49
C TRP A 159 -1.98 9.37 -10.86
N ALA A 160 -0.92 9.23 -10.08
CA ALA A 160 -0.62 7.97 -9.39
C ALA A 160 -1.71 7.64 -8.36
N GLY A 161 -2.12 8.61 -7.54
CA GLY A 161 -3.21 8.43 -6.58
C GLY A 161 -4.56 8.19 -7.26
N GLY A 162 -4.84 8.91 -8.35
CA GLY A 162 -6.04 8.75 -9.18
C GLY A 162 -6.16 7.36 -9.80
N LEU A 163 -5.08 6.86 -10.42
CA LEU A 163 -5.02 5.53 -11.02
C LEU A 163 -5.04 4.39 -10.00
N MET A 164 -4.61 4.65 -8.76
CA MET A 164 -4.62 3.64 -7.70
C MET A 164 -6.04 3.16 -7.37
N VAL A 165 -7.06 4.03 -7.43
CA VAL A 165 -8.47 3.67 -7.18
C VAL A 165 -9.00 2.60 -8.13
N PRO A 166 -9.04 2.81 -9.46
CA PRO A 166 -9.58 1.80 -10.38
C PRO A 166 -8.78 0.50 -10.33
N VAL A 167 -7.45 0.55 -10.11
CA VAL A 167 -6.63 -0.66 -9.98
C VAL A 167 -6.98 -1.42 -8.69
N LEU A 168 -7.18 -0.74 -7.56
CA LEU A 168 -7.63 -1.36 -6.30
C LEU A 168 -9.01 -1.99 -6.45
N LEU A 169 -9.97 -1.27 -7.06
CA LEU A 169 -11.31 -1.79 -7.30
C LEU A 169 -11.28 -3.03 -8.20
N PHE A 170 -10.53 -2.97 -9.30
CA PHE A 170 -10.32 -4.11 -10.17
C PHE A 170 -9.71 -5.29 -9.41
N HIS A 171 -8.70 -5.05 -8.57
CA HIS A 171 -8.08 -6.08 -7.75
C HIS A 171 -9.08 -6.75 -6.78
N MET A 172 -9.90 -5.95 -6.10
CA MET A 172 -10.92 -6.47 -5.18
C MET A 172 -11.97 -7.29 -5.91
N LEU A 173 -12.49 -6.81 -7.04
CA LEU A 173 -13.46 -7.54 -7.87
C LEU A 173 -12.87 -8.85 -8.40
N TRP A 174 -11.60 -8.81 -8.82
CA TRP A 174 -10.87 -10.00 -9.25
C TRP A 174 -10.76 -11.03 -8.14
N LEU A 175 -10.39 -10.60 -6.92
CA LEU A 175 -10.30 -11.48 -5.75
C LEU A 175 -11.66 -12.08 -5.38
N LEU A 176 -12.75 -11.31 -5.46
CA LEU A 176 -14.10 -11.81 -5.18
C LEU A 176 -14.53 -12.88 -6.18
N ARG A 177 -14.27 -12.66 -7.48
CA ARG A 177 -14.60 -13.61 -8.55
C ARG A 177 -13.80 -14.91 -8.47
N HIS A 178 -12.56 -14.83 -8.01
CA HIS A 178 -11.62 -15.96 -7.94
C HIS A 178 -11.34 -16.41 -6.51
N LYS A 179 -12.24 -16.11 -5.56
CA LYS A 179 -12.22 -16.75 -4.25
C LYS A 179 -12.26 -18.25 -4.50
N GLN A 180 -11.12 -18.92 -4.32
CA GLN A 180 -11.13 -20.37 -4.25
C GLN A 180 -12.12 -20.73 -3.14
N PRO A 181 -13.08 -21.64 -3.38
CA PRO A 181 -13.92 -22.13 -2.31
C PRO A 181 -12.98 -22.60 -1.20
N ALA A 182 -13.08 -21.97 -0.02
CA ALA A 182 -12.28 -22.34 1.12
C ALA A 182 -12.49 -23.83 1.36
N SER A 183 -11.46 -24.62 1.07
CA SER A 183 -11.26 -25.95 1.66
C SER A 183 -12.48 -26.87 1.76
N GLY A 184 -13.40 -26.87 0.79
CA GLY A 184 -14.43 -27.90 0.68
C GLY A 184 -13.85 -29.30 0.53
N ALA A 185 -12.56 -29.40 0.16
CA ALA A 185 -11.80 -30.64 0.12
C ALA A 185 -11.25 -31.08 1.50
N VAL A 186 -10.93 -30.16 2.43
CA VAL A 186 -10.40 -30.53 3.75
C VAL A 186 -11.52 -31.01 4.68
N ALA A 187 -12.75 -30.51 4.51
CA ALA A 187 -13.92 -31.01 5.24
C ALA A 187 -14.42 -32.38 4.73
N ALA A 188 -14.18 -32.70 3.45
CA ALA A 188 -14.59 -33.98 2.88
C ALA A 188 -13.60 -35.14 3.17
N GLU A 189 -12.35 -34.83 3.48
CA GLU A 189 -11.31 -35.81 3.82
C GLU A 189 -11.25 -36.11 5.33
N ALA A 190 -11.71 -35.20 6.19
CA ALA A 190 -11.91 -35.43 7.63
C ALA A 190 -13.24 -36.13 7.97
N ALA A 191 -14.10 -36.36 6.97
CA ALA A 191 -15.40 -37.02 7.10
C ALA A 191 -15.43 -38.44 6.49
N LYS A 192 -14.26 -38.98 6.12
CA LYS A 192 -14.04 -40.39 5.76
C LYS A 192 -13.13 -41.04 6.78
#